data_AF-A0A3A4KEB4-F1
#
_entry.id   AF-A0A3A4KEB4-F1
#
_cell.length_a   1.000
_cell.length_b   1.000
_cell.length_c   1.000
_cell.angle_alpha   90.00
_cell.angle_beta   90.00
_cell.angle_gamma   90.00
#
_symmetry.space_group_name_H-M   'P 1'
#
loop_
_entity.id
_entity.type
_entity.pdbx_description
1 polymer ?
#
loop_
_entity_poly.entity_id
_entity_poly.type
_entity_poly.pdbx_seq_one_letter_code
_entity_poly.pdbx_strand_id
1 'polypeptide(L)'
;MTTSYEPSRFRARGWKRARFELRTRYGGAPGYISPEPVRAHILELTALGLPMASIARDAGCTEVCVRSVVEAKWATIRIRQAAAIMAVDFRPTERQGNVLAVGAVRRLRALQAIGWTWPAVAEHTPGISTGAIRQMTRPGHERILIAWQTWATIRDAYERLSGTPGTAGRTRLVRNAARTKLWAPPLDWEDHDIDDPRVSVKPSGQPTGTGLRERAAERRRQVAQLTALGRTADEIADRLGISQRQVVRHRSTTREGMPDA
;
A
#
# COMPACT_ATOMS: atom_id res chain seq x y z
N MET A 1 31.17 12.66 13.06
CA MET A 1 30.34 13.42 14.03
C MET A 1 29.38 12.43 14.68
N THR A 2 29.71 12.00 15.90
CA THR A 2 28.93 11.00 16.63
C THR A 2 27.78 11.72 17.33
N THR A 3 26.59 11.70 16.73
CA THR A 3 25.38 12.27 17.33
C THR A 3 25.08 11.51 18.63
N SER A 4 25.37 12.10 19.79
CA SER A 4 24.99 11.53 21.08
C SER A 4 23.47 11.55 21.15
N TYR A 5 22.85 10.38 20.98
CA TYR A 5 21.42 10.21 21.07
C TYR A 5 20.99 10.36 22.53
N GLU A 6 20.41 11.50 22.86
CA GLU A 6 19.73 11.70 24.14
C GLU A 6 18.36 11.01 24.03
N PRO A 7 18.08 9.95 24.81
CA PRO A 7 16.80 9.26 24.73
C PRO A 7 15.71 10.24 25.10
N SER A 8 14.90 10.58 24.10
CA SER A 8 13.71 11.41 24.22
C SER A 8 12.96 11.04 25.49
N ARG A 9 12.79 12.00 26.42
CA ARG A 9 11.95 11.87 27.63
C ARG A 9 10.46 11.85 27.23
N PHE A 10 10.13 10.98 26.29
CA PHE A 10 8.87 10.94 25.60
C PHE A 10 7.77 10.46 26.53
N ARG A 11 6.68 11.22 26.60
CA ARG A 11 5.43 10.79 27.19
C ARG A 11 4.44 10.56 26.05
N ALA A 12 4.13 9.30 25.78
CA ALA A 12 3.07 8.93 24.84
C ALA A 12 1.77 9.67 25.20
N ARG A 13 1.11 10.32 24.23
CA ARG A 13 -0.25 10.83 24.45
C ARG A 13 -1.14 9.61 24.73
N GLY A 14 -1.99 9.68 25.74
CA GLY A 14 -2.83 8.53 26.14
C GLY A 14 -2.21 7.58 27.18
N TRP A 15 -0.95 7.77 27.62
CA TRP A 15 -0.36 6.88 28.65
C TRP A 15 -1.15 6.86 29.97
N LYS A 16 -1.85 7.95 30.32
CA LYS A 16 -2.76 7.98 31.49
C LYS A 16 -3.94 7.02 31.31
N ARG A 17 -4.55 7.01 30.12
CA ARG A 17 -5.67 6.12 29.75
C ARG A 17 -5.20 4.68 29.66
N ALA A 18 -4.13 4.40 28.92
CA ALA A 18 -3.54 3.07 28.84
C ALA A 18 -3.14 2.54 30.23
N ARG A 19 -2.52 3.38 31.08
CA ARG A 19 -2.21 3.02 32.47
C ARG A 19 -3.47 2.72 33.28
N PHE A 20 -4.52 3.54 33.16
CA PHE A 20 -5.78 3.30 33.85
C PHE A 20 -6.41 1.98 33.40
N GLU A 21 -6.53 1.75 32.08
CA GLU A 21 -7.08 0.53 31.49
C GLU A 21 -6.28 -0.72 31.93
N LEU A 22 -4.95 -0.67 31.89
CA LEU A 22 -4.11 -1.77 32.36
C LEU A 22 -4.26 -2.04 33.85
N ARG A 23 -4.35 -0.99 34.68
CA ARG A 23 -4.54 -1.13 36.13
C ARG A 23 -5.86 -1.82 36.44
N THR A 24 -6.92 -1.40 35.74
CA THR A 24 -8.28 -1.90 35.94
C THR A 24 -8.43 -3.32 35.43
N ARG A 25 -7.79 -3.68 34.30
CA ARG A 25 -7.93 -5.01 33.68
C ARG A 25 -7.02 -6.09 34.27
N TYR A 26 -5.83 -5.76 34.78
CA TYR A 26 -4.77 -6.75 35.07
C TYR A 26 -4.12 -6.58 36.46
N GLY A 27 -4.85 -6.06 37.45
CA GLY A 27 -4.28 -5.58 38.71
C GLY A 27 -3.78 -6.64 39.70
N GLY A 28 -2.57 -6.43 40.22
CA GLY A 28 -1.98 -7.09 41.39
C GLY A 28 -0.72 -6.34 41.86
N ALA A 29 -0.79 -5.69 43.03
CA ALA A 29 0.19 -4.74 43.61
C ALA A 29 0.21 -3.30 43.03
N PRO A 30 0.45 -2.24 43.83
CA PRO A 30 0.10 -0.84 43.51
C PRO A 30 0.84 -0.16 42.32
N GLY A 31 1.68 -0.87 41.59
CA GLY A 31 2.42 -0.33 40.45
C GLY A 31 2.94 -1.36 39.45
N TYR A 32 2.54 -2.63 39.58
CA TYR A 32 2.99 -3.73 38.75
C TYR A 32 1.79 -4.47 38.16
N ILE A 33 1.98 -5.06 36.99
CA ILE A 33 0.98 -5.91 36.31
C ILE A 33 1.68 -7.14 35.72
N SER A 34 0.88 -8.14 35.32
CA SER A 34 1.38 -9.23 34.48
C SER A 34 1.96 -8.70 33.16
N PRO A 35 3.12 -9.21 32.69
CA PRO A 35 3.71 -8.82 31.41
C PRO A 35 2.99 -9.43 30.21
N GLU A 36 2.09 -10.41 30.39
CA GLU A 36 1.46 -11.15 29.28
C GLU A 36 0.75 -10.27 28.25
N PRO A 37 -0.08 -9.26 28.63
CA PRO A 37 -0.72 -8.40 27.65
C PRO A 37 0.30 -7.56 26.86
N VAL A 38 1.37 -7.13 27.52
CA VAL A 38 2.45 -6.36 26.91
C VAL A 38 3.23 -7.25 25.93
N ARG A 39 3.49 -8.50 26.31
CA ARG A 39 4.12 -9.50 25.44
C ARG A 39 3.29 -9.77 24.20
N ALA A 40 1.98 -9.97 24.35
CA ALA A 40 1.07 -10.20 23.23
C ALA A 40 1.09 -9.01 22.24
N HIS A 41 1.04 -7.78 22.76
CA HIS A 41 1.12 -6.56 21.94
C HIS A 41 2.45 -6.43 21.18
N ILE A 42 3.58 -6.69 21.84
CA ILE A 42 4.90 -6.68 21.18
C ILE A 42 4.93 -7.72 20.05
N LEU A 43 4.45 -8.94 20.31
CA LEU A 43 4.43 -10.00 19.32
C LEU A 43 3.56 -9.63 18.10
N GLU A 44 2.39 -9.03 18.33
CA GLU A 44 1.54 -8.51 17.25
C GLU A 44 2.29 -7.48 16.38
N LEU A 45 2.89 -6.46 17.00
CA LEU A 45 3.66 -5.44 16.27
C LEU A 45 4.83 -6.03 15.48
N THR A 46 5.54 -7.01 16.07
CA THR A 46 6.64 -7.68 15.36
C THR A 46 6.17 -8.54 14.20
N ALA A 47 5.00 -9.19 14.32
CA ALA A 47 4.39 -9.94 13.23
C ALA A 47 3.97 -9.02 12.06
N LEU A 48 3.64 -7.77 12.35
CA LEU A 48 3.38 -6.73 11.35
C LEU A 48 4.67 -6.17 10.70
N GLY A 49 5.84 -6.52 11.23
CA GLY A 49 7.16 -6.12 10.71
C GLY A 49 7.81 -4.97 11.46
N LEU A 50 7.25 -4.51 12.58
CA LEU A 50 7.86 -3.47 13.40
C LEU A 50 8.95 -4.10 14.32
N PRO A 51 10.23 -3.75 14.18
CA PRO A 51 11.30 -4.37 14.97
C PRO A 51 11.24 -3.94 16.43
N MET A 52 11.67 -4.82 17.33
CA MET A 52 11.71 -4.55 18.78
C MET A 52 12.47 -3.27 19.13
N ALA A 53 13.55 -2.96 18.39
CA ALA A 53 14.29 -1.71 18.54
C ALA A 53 13.44 -0.46 18.27
N SER A 54 12.53 -0.50 17.29
CA SER A 54 11.61 0.62 17.03
C SER A 54 10.53 0.70 18.10
N ILE A 55 9.96 -0.43 18.51
CA ILE A 55 8.98 -0.48 19.62
C ILE A 55 9.58 0.12 20.89
N ALA A 56 10.82 -0.26 21.22
CA ALA A 56 11.54 0.26 22.38
C ALA A 56 11.78 1.76 22.29
N ARG A 57 12.25 2.25 21.14
CA ARG A 57 12.48 3.67 20.87
C ARG A 57 11.20 4.49 21.08
N ASP A 58 10.09 4.04 20.49
CA ASP A 58 8.81 4.75 20.55
C ASP A 58 8.18 4.67 21.95
N ALA A 59 8.42 3.58 22.68
CA ALA A 59 8.01 3.41 24.08
C ALA A 59 8.90 4.18 25.07
N GLY A 60 10.05 4.72 24.64
CA GLY A 60 11.03 5.38 25.51
C GLY A 60 11.73 4.42 26.48
N CYS A 61 11.98 3.19 26.06
CA CYS A 61 12.73 2.19 26.83
C CYS A 61 13.86 1.55 26.02
N THR A 62 14.65 0.68 26.65
CA THR A 62 15.72 -0.06 25.96
C THR A 62 15.16 -1.24 25.18
N GLU A 63 15.84 -1.65 24.10
CA GLU A 63 15.48 -2.88 23.37
C GLU A 63 15.58 -4.12 24.27
N VAL A 64 16.53 -4.13 25.21
CA VAL A 64 16.66 -5.18 26.23
C VAL A 64 15.39 -5.31 27.07
N CYS A 65 14.71 -4.20 27.38
CA CYS A 65 13.43 -4.20 28.10
C CYS A 65 12.36 -4.94 27.29
N VAL A 66 12.17 -4.57 26.02
CA VAL A 66 11.20 -5.21 25.12
C VAL A 66 11.51 -6.69 24.94
N ARG A 67 12.77 -7.04 24.69
CA ARG A 67 13.22 -8.44 24.56
C ARG A 67 12.95 -9.26 25.83
N SER A 68 13.24 -8.70 27.01
CA SER A 68 13.02 -9.41 28.29
C SER A 68 11.55 -9.70 28.56
N VAL A 69 10.65 -8.81 28.12
CA VAL A 69 9.21 -9.03 28.18
C VAL A 69 8.79 -10.18 27.25
N VAL A 70 9.32 -10.22 26.02
CA VAL A 70 9.03 -11.29 25.05
C VAL A 70 9.55 -12.65 25.54
N GLU A 71 10.74 -12.68 26.13
CA GLU A 71 11.38 -13.87 26.71
C GLU A 71 10.77 -14.28 28.06
N ALA A 72 9.75 -13.56 28.56
CA ALA A 72 9.10 -13.82 29.84
C ALA A 72 10.06 -13.88 31.04
N LYS A 73 11.16 -13.10 31.01
CA LYS A 73 12.18 -13.08 32.07
C LYS A 73 11.70 -12.51 33.41
N TRP A 74 10.60 -11.77 33.42
CA TRP A 74 10.07 -11.11 34.61
C TRP A 74 8.65 -11.59 34.88
N ALA A 75 8.34 -11.89 36.14
CA ALA A 75 6.98 -12.24 36.55
C ALA A 75 6.03 -11.03 36.55
N THR A 76 6.58 -9.81 36.68
CA THR A 76 5.80 -8.57 36.68
C THR A 76 6.53 -7.43 35.96
N ILE A 77 5.79 -6.46 35.46
CA ILE A 77 6.31 -5.24 34.84
C ILE A 77 5.69 -3.99 35.47
N ARG A 78 6.46 -2.91 35.60
CA ARG A 78 5.94 -1.64 36.09
C ARG A 78 4.86 -1.11 35.16
N ILE A 79 3.73 -0.69 35.73
CA ILE A 79 2.56 -0.24 34.96
C ILE A 79 2.86 0.95 34.04
N ARG A 80 3.79 1.83 34.42
CA ARG A 80 4.21 2.94 33.57
C ARG A 80 4.93 2.45 32.30
N GLN A 81 5.78 1.43 32.42
CA GLN A 81 6.50 0.84 31.28
C GLN A 81 5.52 0.07 30.39
N ALA A 82 4.66 -0.75 31.00
CA ALA A 82 3.60 -1.44 30.28
C ALA A 82 2.71 -0.47 29.48
N ALA A 83 2.24 0.61 30.12
CA ALA A 83 1.42 1.62 29.46
C ALA A 83 2.14 2.35 28.31
N ALA A 84 3.46 2.54 28.41
CA ALA A 84 4.24 3.14 27.34
C ALA A 84 4.37 2.19 26.13
N ILE A 85 4.66 0.91 26.36
CA ILE A 85 4.76 -0.10 25.30
C ILE A 85 3.39 -0.34 24.64
N MET A 86 2.32 -0.45 25.44
CA MET A 86 0.95 -0.63 24.94
C MET A 86 0.42 0.56 24.15
N ALA A 87 1.04 1.75 24.26
CA ALA A 87 0.68 2.92 23.48
C ALA A 87 1.41 3.00 22.13
N VAL A 88 2.38 2.12 21.87
CA VAL A 88 3.05 2.03 20.56
C VAL A 88 2.08 1.39 19.56
N ASP A 89 1.96 2.01 18.39
CA ASP A 89 1.14 1.53 17.27
C ASP A 89 2.03 1.40 16.02
N PHE A 90 1.62 0.52 15.10
CA PHE A 90 2.23 0.39 13.77
C PHE A 90 1.87 1.57 12.86
N ARG A 91 0.76 2.28 13.16
CA ARG A 91 0.33 3.42 12.37
C ARG A 91 1.37 4.54 12.39
N PRO A 92 1.68 5.13 11.22
CA PRO A 92 2.71 6.13 11.09
C PRO A 92 2.33 7.40 11.86
N THR A 93 3.23 7.83 12.76
CA THR A 93 3.11 9.11 13.47
C THR A 93 4.41 9.89 13.41
N GLU A 94 4.31 11.23 13.47
CA GLU A 94 5.47 12.15 13.42
C GLU A 94 6.53 11.89 14.50
N ARG A 95 6.13 11.23 15.58
CA ARG A 95 6.99 10.91 16.71
C ARG A 95 7.92 9.73 16.45
N GLN A 96 7.61 8.93 15.44
CA GLN A 96 8.41 7.78 15.07
C GLN A 96 9.54 8.23 14.16
N GLY A 97 10.77 7.81 14.47
CA GLY A 97 11.90 8.05 13.57
C GLY A 97 11.73 7.31 12.25
N ASN A 98 11.23 6.06 12.33
CA ASN A 98 10.95 5.22 11.18
C ASN A 98 9.59 4.55 11.33
N VAL A 99 8.90 4.38 10.21
CA VAL A 99 7.55 3.79 10.11
C VAL A 99 7.53 2.66 9.09
N LEU A 100 6.52 1.81 9.14
CA LEU A 100 6.30 0.78 8.12
C LEU A 100 6.06 1.45 6.75
N ALA A 101 6.75 0.96 5.72
CA ALA A 101 6.63 1.49 4.37
C ALA A 101 5.30 1.12 3.68
N VAL A 102 4.53 0.20 4.26
CA VAL A 102 3.32 -0.39 3.67
C VAL A 102 2.40 0.62 3.00
N GLY A 103 1.97 1.66 3.71
CA GLY A 103 1.05 2.63 3.16
C GLY A 103 1.71 3.60 2.18
N ALA A 104 3.00 3.92 2.34
CA ALA A 104 3.73 4.70 1.34
C ALA A 104 3.86 3.93 0.01
N VAL A 105 4.20 2.63 0.09
CA VAL A 105 4.29 1.75 -1.07
C VAL A 105 2.93 1.60 -1.75
N ARG A 106 1.85 1.38 -0.98
CA ARG A 106 0.48 1.28 -1.52
C ARG A 106 0.04 2.56 -2.22
N ARG A 107 0.29 3.73 -1.61
CA ARG A 107 0.01 5.04 -2.22
C ARG A 107 0.73 5.24 -3.56
N LEU A 108 2.03 4.95 -3.62
CA LEU A 108 2.80 5.01 -4.87
C LEU A 108 2.24 4.06 -5.94
N ARG A 109 1.94 2.81 -5.57
CA ARG A 109 1.36 1.80 -6.47
C ARG A 109 -0.01 2.24 -6.99
N ALA A 110 -0.84 2.84 -6.15
CA ALA A 110 -2.15 3.36 -6.51
C ALA A 110 -2.05 4.53 -7.51
N LEU A 111 -1.11 5.47 -7.30
CA LEU A 111 -0.86 6.55 -8.27
C LEU A 111 -0.45 5.99 -9.65
N GLN A 112 0.39 4.94 -9.68
CA GLN A 112 0.73 4.30 -10.95
C GLN A 112 -0.48 3.62 -11.62
N ALA A 113 -1.40 3.06 -10.83
CA ALA A 113 -2.61 2.43 -11.34
C ALA A 113 -3.53 3.41 -12.09
N ILE A 114 -3.59 4.69 -11.68
CA ILE A 114 -4.32 5.73 -12.40
C ILE A 114 -3.50 6.43 -13.50
N GLY A 115 -2.20 6.14 -13.58
CA GLY A 115 -1.37 6.51 -14.73
C GLY A 115 -0.21 7.46 -14.43
N TRP A 116 0.07 7.78 -13.17
CA TRP A 116 1.24 8.58 -12.82
C TRP A 116 2.54 7.79 -13.07
N THR A 117 3.46 8.40 -13.80
CA THR A 117 4.81 7.84 -14.01
C THR A 117 5.71 8.14 -12.81
N TRP A 118 6.71 7.31 -12.54
CA TRP A 118 7.63 7.57 -11.42
C TRP A 118 8.40 8.89 -11.49
N PRO A 119 8.85 9.37 -12.68
CA PRO A 119 9.39 10.72 -12.80
C PRO A 119 8.36 11.80 -12.40
N ALA A 120 7.12 11.69 -12.89
CA ALA A 120 6.07 12.65 -12.55
C ALA A 120 5.72 12.61 -11.04
N VAL A 121 5.67 11.43 -10.42
CA VAL A 121 5.49 11.35 -8.95
C VAL A 121 6.66 11.99 -8.22
N ALA A 122 7.90 11.81 -8.71
CA ALA A 122 9.09 12.39 -8.10
C ALA A 122 9.07 13.92 -8.08
N GLU A 123 8.46 14.57 -9.08
CA GLU A 123 8.24 16.03 -9.12
C GLU A 123 7.34 16.51 -7.96
N HIS A 124 6.48 15.65 -7.43
CA HIS A 124 5.60 15.94 -6.29
C HIS A 124 6.13 15.42 -4.95
N THR A 125 7.27 14.73 -4.93
CA THR A 125 7.90 14.19 -3.71
C THR A 125 9.31 14.76 -3.52
N PRO A 126 9.45 16.00 -3.02
CA PRO A 126 10.75 16.63 -2.84
C PRO A 126 11.68 15.78 -1.97
N GLY A 127 12.94 15.65 -2.40
CA GLY A 127 13.96 14.85 -1.71
C GLY A 127 13.87 13.33 -1.96
N ILE A 128 12.88 12.84 -2.72
CA ILE A 128 12.73 11.42 -3.06
C ILE A 128 13.01 11.23 -4.55
N SER A 129 14.08 10.50 -4.89
CA SER A 129 14.43 10.24 -6.28
C SER A 129 13.50 9.24 -6.94
N THR A 130 13.38 9.31 -8.27
CA THR A 130 12.67 8.29 -9.07
C THR A 130 13.23 6.88 -8.83
N GLY A 131 14.55 6.75 -8.62
CA GLY A 131 15.21 5.49 -8.29
C GLY A 131 14.73 4.92 -6.96
N ALA A 132 14.62 5.75 -5.93
CA ALA A 132 14.10 5.36 -4.62
C ALA A 132 12.63 4.90 -4.71
N ILE A 133 11.77 5.63 -5.44
CA ILE A 133 10.37 5.24 -5.69
C ILE A 133 10.31 3.86 -6.37
N ARG A 134 11.13 3.65 -7.41
CA ARG A 134 11.21 2.35 -8.11
C ARG A 134 11.68 1.23 -7.20
N GLN A 135 12.62 1.50 -6.29
CA GLN A 135 13.09 0.51 -5.34
C GLN A 135 12.00 0.16 -4.33
N MET A 136 11.39 1.14 -3.67
CA MET A 136 10.32 0.93 -2.68
C MET A 136 9.11 0.16 -3.24
N THR A 137 8.77 0.38 -4.50
CA THR A 137 7.59 -0.26 -5.12
C THR A 137 7.80 -1.71 -5.56
N ARG A 138 9.01 -2.26 -5.45
CA ARG A 138 9.29 -3.68 -5.74
C ARG A 138 8.54 -4.60 -4.77
N PRO A 139 8.21 -5.84 -5.19
CA PRO A 139 7.63 -6.84 -4.29
C PRO A 139 8.50 -7.07 -3.05
N GLY A 140 7.89 -7.29 -1.88
CA GLY A 140 8.60 -7.56 -0.62
C GLY A 140 9.04 -6.32 0.16
N HIS A 141 9.06 -5.13 -0.44
CA HIS A 141 9.48 -3.90 0.24
C HIS A 141 8.38 -3.19 1.04
N GLU A 142 7.15 -3.70 1.10
CA GLU A 142 6.12 -3.15 1.99
C GLU A 142 6.39 -3.37 3.48
N ARG A 143 7.28 -4.32 3.83
CA ARG A 143 7.66 -4.63 5.22
C ARG A 143 8.94 -3.94 5.68
N ILE A 144 9.55 -3.07 4.86
CA ILE A 144 10.71 -2.30 5.28
C ILE A 144 10.28 -1.12 6.14
N LEU A 145 11.24 -0.58 6.89
CA LEU A 145 11.10 0.71 7.55
C LEU A 145 11.60 1.83 6.65
N ILE A 146 10.88 2.94 6.64
CA ILE A 146 11.31 4.19 6.02
C ILE A 146 11.23 5.32 7.04
N ALA A 147 12.01 6.39 6.82
CA ALA A 147 11.91 7.59 7.63
C ALA A 147 10.48 8.16 7.58
N TRP A 148 10.00 8.69 8.71
CA TRP A 148 8.66 9.29 8.77
C TRP A 148 8.49 10.41 7.73
N GLN A 149 9.53 11.24 7.52
CA GLN A 149 9.50 12.32 6.54
C GLN A 149 9.28 11.78 5.12
N THR A 150 9.92 10.66 4.76
CA THR A 150 9.71 10.00 3.46
C THR A 150 8.27 9.53 3.32
N TRP A 151 7.71 8.91 4.36
CA TRP A 151 6.32 8.48 4.38
C TRP A 151 5.36 9.67 4.23
N ALA A 152 5.59 10.76 4.97
CA ALA A 152 4.76 11.96 4.98
C ALA A 152 4.77 12.66 3.61
N THR A 153 5.95 12.81 2.99
CA THR A 153 6.08 13.37 1.64
C THR A 153 5.31 12.56 0.61
N ILE A 154 5.35 11.23 0.70
CA ILE A 154 4.58 10.35 -0.21
C ILE A 154 3.08 10.45 0.04
N ARG A 155 2.65 10.54 1.32
CA ARG A 155 1.25 10.79 1.68
C ARG A 155 0.77 12.09 1.03
N ASP A 156 1.51 13.18 1.19
CA ASP A 156 1.10 14.48 0.68
C ASP A 156 1.04 14.51 -0.85
N ALA A 157 1.97 13.82 -1.53
CA ALA A 157 1.89 13.63 -2.97
C ALA A 157 0.65 12.81 -3.37
N TYR A 158 0.32 11.76 -2.62
CA TYR A 158 -0.88 10.95 -2.88
C TYR A 158 -2.16 11.77 -2.74
N GLU A 159 -2.34 12.53 -1.65
CA GLU A 159 -3.53 13.36 -1.44
C GLU A 159 -3.75 14.37 -2.57
N ARG A 160 -2.67 14.91 -3.15
CA ARG A 160 -2.76 15.86 -4.27
C ARG A 160 -3.13 15.19 -5.60
N LEU A 161 -2.68 13.96 -5.81
CA LEU A 161 -2.69 13.32 -7.14
C LEU A 161 -3.76 12.22 -7.28
N SER A 162 -4.30 11.71 -6.18
CA SER A 162 -5.22 10.56 -6.15
C SER A 162 -6.51 10.80 -6.94
N GLY A 163 -7.02 12.04 -6.96
CA GLY A 163 -8.24 12.43 -7.67
C GLY A 163 -8.06 12.72 -9.17
N THR A 164 -6.83 12.78 -9.68
CA THR A 164 -6.56 13.14 -11.08
C THR A 164 -5.69 12.09 -11.76
N PRO A 165 -6.19 11.39 -12.79
CA PRO A 165 -5.37 10.46 -13.57
C PRO A 165 -4.18 11.17 -14.23
N GLY A 166 -2.99 10.60 -14.13
CA GLY A 166 -1.82 11.11 -14.85
C GLY A 166 -2.06 11.12 -16.36
N THR A 167 -1.74 12.22 -17.03
CA THR A 167 -1.96 12.41 -18.48
C THR A 167 -0.67 12.47 -19.30
N ALA A 168 0.48 12.68 -18.66
CA ALA A 168 1.76 12.88 -19.32
C ALA A 168 2.48 11.57 -19.70
N GLY A 169 3.00 11.53 -20.93
CA GLY A 169 3.96 10.52 -21.39
C GLY A 169 3.37 9.10 -21.54
N ARG A 170 4.02 8.10 -20.91
CA ARG A 170 3.73 6.66 -21.10
C ARG A 170 2.58 6.15 -20.22
N THR A 171 1.54 6.97 -19.99
CA THR A 171 0.41 6.69 -19.10
C THR A 171 -0.23 5.33 -19.33
N ARG A 172 -0.55 4.99 -20.59
CA ARG A 172 -1.17 3.70 -20.94
C ARG A 172 -0.30 2.50 -20.54
N LEU A 173 1.02 2.63 -20.71
CA LEU A 173 1.97 1.57 -20.34
C LEU A 173 2.01 1.37 -18.83
N VAL A 174 2.08 2.45 -18.06
CA VAL A 174 2.18 2.35 -16.59
C VAL A 174 0.89 1.83 -15.97
N ARG A 175 -0.29 2.22 -16.49
CA ARG A 175 -1.57 1.62 -16.08
C ARG A 175 -1.62 0.13 -16.39
N ASN A 176 -1.18 -0.28 -17.59
CA ASN A 176 -1.10 -1.69 -17.96
C ASN A 176 -0.16 -2.47 -17.03
N ALA A 177 1.01 -1.91 -16.70
CA ALA A 177 1.96 -2.52 -15.78
C ALA A 177 1.39 -2.67 -14.36
N ALA A 178 0.72 -1.65 -13.83
CA ALA A 178 0.01 -1.72 -12.55
C ALA A 178 -1.07 -2.81 -12.55
N ARG A 179 -1.84 -2.91 -13.64
CA ARG A 179 -2.87 -3.95 -13.79
C ARG A 179 -2.29 -5.35 -13.77
N THR A 180 -1.18 -5.60 -14.47
CA THR A 180 -0.49 -6.91 -14.44
C THR A 180 0.03 -7.26 -13.05
N LYS A 181 0.39 -6.25 -12.25
CA LYS A 181 0.85 -6.43 -10.86
C LYS A 181 -0.27 -6.41 -9.83
N LEU A 182 -1.53 -6.30 -10.26
CA LEU A 182 -2.71 -6.22 -9.39
C LEU A 182 -2.62 -5.06 -8.38
N TRP A 183 -2.16 -3.89 -8.82
CA TRP A 183 -2.14 -2.70 -7.94
C TRP A 183 -3.48 -2.00 -7.95
N ALA A 184 -4.06 -1.83 -6.77
CA ALA A 184 -5.35 -1.19 -6.57
C ALA A 184 -5.24 0.35 -6.75
N PRO A 185 -6.08 0.98 -7.60
CA PRO A 185 -6.18 2.43 -7.71
C PRO A 185 -6.67 3.11 -6.41
N PRO A 186 -6.55 4.45 -6.30
CA PRO A 186 -6.94 5.19 -5.09
C PRO A 186 -8.37 4.94 -4.63
N LEU A 187 -9.33 4.91 -5.55
CA LEU A 187 -10.75 4.70 -5.25
C LEU A 187 -11.01 3.41 -4.47
N ASP A 188 -10.24 2.34 -4.74
CA ASP A 188 -10.43 1.06 -4.04
C ASP A 188 -9.93 1.12 -2.58
N TRP A 189 -9.14 2.13 -2.22
CA TRP A 189 -8.62 2.33 -0.87
C TRP A 189 -9.49 3.24 0.00
N GLU A 190 -10.52 3.93 -0.53
CA GLU A 190 -11.28 4.94 0.22
C GLU A 190 -11.91 4.42 1.52
N ASP A 191 -12.43 3.19 1.50
CA ASP A 191 -13.04 2.52 2.67
C ASP A 191 -12.06 1.67 3.49
N HIS A 192 -10.75 1.75 3.22
CA HIS A 192 -9.75 0.85 3.77
C HIS A 192 -8.59 1.60 4.45
N ASP A 193 -8.10 1.07 5.58
CA ASP A 193 -6.87 1.58 6.20
C ASP A 193 -5.66 1.18 5.33
N ILE A 194 -5.22 2.11 4.47
CA ILE A 194 -4.10 1.92 3.54
C ILE A 194 -2.78 1.65 4.27
N ASP A 195 -2.64 2.08 5.54
CA ASP A 195 -1.44 1.90 6.35
C ASP A 195 -1.46 0.60 7.18
N ASP A 196 -2.57 -0.12 7.26
CA ASP A 196 -2.65 -1.39 7.99
C ASP A 196 -2.13 -2.57 7.15
N PRO A 197 -1.02 -3.24 7.55
CA PRO A 197 -0.46 -4.37 6.81
C PRO A 197 -1.40 -5.57 6.66
N ARG A 198 -2.41 -5.69 7.52
CA ARG A 198 -3.40 -6.78 7.52
C ARG A 198 -4.50 -6.56 6.49
N VAL A 199 -4.71 -5.31 6.09
CA VAL A 199 -5.72 -4.94 5.10
C VAL A 199 -5.18 -5.24 3.71
N SER A 200 -6.00 -5.89 2.88
CA SER A 200 -5.71 -6.18 1.48
C SER A 200 -6.93 -5.86 0.63
N VAL A 201 -6.71 -5.18 -0.49
CA VAL A 201 -7.76 -4.70 -1.40
C VAL A 201 -7.62 -5.40 -2.75
N LYS A 202 -8.74 -5.82 -3.32
CA LYS A 202 -8.79 -6.37 -4.68
C LYS A 202 -8.98 -5.23 -5.68
N PRO A 203 -8.07 -5.05 -6.67
CA PRO A 203 -8.19 -3.98 -7.65
C PRO A 203 -9.47 -4.08 -8.48
N SER A 204 -10.22 -2.99 -8.57
CA SER A 204 -11.33 -2.83 -9.51
C SER A 204 -10.82 -2.66 -10.95
N GLY A 205 -11.69 -2.88 -11.94
CA GLY A 205 -11.34 -2.68 -13.36
C GLY A 205 -10.45 -3.77 -13.99
N GLN A 206 -10.15 -4.86 -13.27
CA GLN A 206 -9.64 -6.10 -13.85
C GLN A 206 -10.69 -6.62 -14.85
N PRO A 207 -10.38 -6.71 -16.16
CA PRO A 207 -11.25 -7.48 -17.03
C PRO A 207 -11.11 -8.94 -16.59
N THR A 208 -12.18 -9.49 -16.03
CA THR A 208 -12.28 -10.93 -15.76
C THR A 208 -11.99 -11.70 -17.06
N GLY A 209 -11.54 -12.95 -16.98
CA GLY A 209 -11.36 -13.79 -18.17
C GLY A 209 -12.62 -13.79 -19.06
N THR A 210 -13.78 -13.75 -18.42
CA THR A 210 -15.10 -13.52 -19.04
C THR A 210 -15.19 -12.16 -19.73
N GLY A 211 -14.89 -11.06 -19.03
CA GLY A 211 -14.91 -9.71 -19.61
C GLY A 211 -13.92 -9.48 -20.75
N LEU A 212 -12.77 -10.17 -20.76
CA LEU A 212 -11.84 -10.15 -21.90
C LEU A 212 -12.43 -10.85 -23.12
N ARG A 213 -13.04 -12.03 -22.92
CA ARG A 213 -13.71 -12.79 -23.98
C ARG A 213 -14.91 -12.03 -24.54
N GLU A 214 -15.73 -11.44 -23.68
CA GLU A 214 -16.87 -10.59 -24.06
C GLU A 214 -16.42 -9.36 -24.83
N ARG A 215 -15.41 -8.61 -24.36
CA ARG A 215 -14.87 -7.45 -25.10
C ARG A 215 -14.25 -7.83 -26.44
N ALA A 216 -13.71 -9.03 -26.56
CA ALA A 216 -13.18 -9.54 -27.82
C ALA A 216 -14.30 -10.03 -28.76
N ALA A 217 -15.38 -10.60 -28.22
CA ALA A 217 -16.58 -10.95 -28.97
C ALA A 217 -17.31 -9.69 -29.46
N GLU A 218 -17.44 -8.67 -28.60
CA GLU A 218 -18.05 -7.39 -28.93
C GLU A 218 -17.29 -6.64 -30.02
N ARG A 219 -15.96 -6.56 -29.92
CA ARG A 219 -15.13 -6.02 -31.00
C ARG A 219 -15.29 -6.78 -32.31
N ARG A 220 -15.40 -8.12 -32.27
CA ARG A 220 -15.68 -8.93 -33.47
C ARG A 220 -17.04 -8.59 -34.08
N ARG A 221 -18.09 -8.44 -33.26
CA ARG A 221 -19.43 -8.04 -33.71
C ARG A 221 -19.41 -6.65 -34.36
N GLN A 222 -18.75 -5.67 -33.75
CA GLN A 222 -18.62 -4.31 -34.31
C GLN A 222 -17.86 -4.30 -35.64
N VAL A 223 -16.77 -5.07 -35.75
CA VAL A 223 -16.06 -5.23 -37.03
C VAL A 223 -16.94 -5.87 -38.09
N ALA A 224 -17.70 -6.91 -37.74
CA ALA A 224 -18.62 -7.58 -38.67
C ALA A 224 -19.73 -6.63 -39.15
N GLN A 225 -20.36 -5.88 -38.23
CA GLN A 225 -21.40 -4.90 -38.56
C GLN A 225 -20.89 -3.79 -39.48
N LEU A 226 -19.74 -3.18 -39.16
CA LEU A 226 -19.17 -2.13 -40.01
C LEU A 226 -18.71 -2.67 -41.37
N THR A 227 -18.25 -3.93 -41.41
CA THR A 227 -17.92 -4.60 -42.68
C THR A 227 -19.17 -4.84 -43.51
N ALA A 228 -20.29 -5.25 -42.90
CA ALA A 228 -21.57 -5.40 -43.60
C ALA A 228 -22.13 -4.07 -44.13
N LEU A 229 -21.81 -2.96 -43.46
CA LEU A 229 -22.11 -1.59 -43.92
C LEU A 229 -21.14 -1.10 -45.03
N GLY A 230 -20.29 -1.97 -45.57
CA GLY A 230 -19.39 -1.65 -46.68
C GLY A 230 -18.16 -0.83 -46.31
N ARG A 231 -17.86 -0.65 -45.01
CA ARG A 231 -16.69 0.15 -44.57
C ARG A 231 -15.37 -0.57 -44.89
N THR A 232 -14.37 0.20 -45.29
CA THR A 232 -13.03 -0.34 -45.56
C THR A 232 -12.34 -0.76 -44.26
N ALA A 233 -11.29 -1.60 -44.35
CA ALA A 233 -10.58 -2.04 -43.16
C ALA A 233 -9.90 -0.87 -42.41
N ASP A 234 -9.49 0.17 -43.13
CA ASP A 234 -8.87 1.38 -42.55
C ASP A 234 -9.90 2.24 -41.83
N GLU A 235 -11.06 2.49 -42.43
CA GLU A 235 -12.13 3.25 -41.77
C GLU A 235 -12.60 2.57 -40.47
N ILE A 236 -12.66 1.23 -40.46
CA ILE A 236 -13.02 0.46 -39.26
C ILE A 236 -11.91 0.53 -38.21
N ALA A 237 -10.65 0.44 -38.63
CA ALA A 237 -9.48 0.53 -37.76
C ALA A 237 -9.45 1.88 -37.04
N ASP A 238 -9.62 2.97 -37.79
CA ASP A 238 -9.64 4.33 -37.27
C ASP A 238 -10.83 4.54 -36.33
N ARG A 239 -12.03 4.08 -36.71
CA ARG A 239 -13.24 4.25 -35.91
C ARG A 239 -13.20 3.47 -34.59
N LEU A 240 -12.61 2.28 -34.58
CA LEU A 240 -12.55 1.42 -33.40
C LEU A 240 -11.24 1.58 -32.60
N GLY A 241 -10.29 2.38 -33.09
CA GLY A 241 -8.98 2.59 -32.46
C GLY A 241 -8.13 1.30 -32.39
N ILE A 242 -8.24 0.44 -33.41
CA ILE A 242 -7.49 -0.83 -33.53
C ILE A 242 -6.65 -0.84 -34.81
N SER A 243 -5.73 -1.79 -34.96
CA SER A 243 -4.94 -1.86 -36.20
C SER A 243 -5.72 -2.50 -37.35
N GLN A 244 -5.44 -2.08 -38.59
CA GLN A 244 -5.99 -2.69 -39.81
C GLN A 244 -5.75 -4.22 -39.84
N ARG A 245 -4.57 -4.68 -39.38
CA ARG A 245 -4.26 -6.11 -39.21
C ARG A 245 -5.24 -6.84 -38.29
N GLN A 246 -5.67 -6.19 -37.19
CA GLN A 246 -6.69 -6.77 -36.30
C GLN A 246 -8.07 -6.84 -36.96
N VAL A 247 -8.43 -5.84 -37.77
CA VAL A 247 -9.68 -5.85 -38.55
C VAL A 247 -9.69 -7.01 -39.54
N VAL A 248 -8.62 -7.19 -40.31
CA VAL A 248 -8.47 -8.30 -41.28
C VAL A 248 -8.59 -9.65 -40.59
N ARG A 249 -7.91 -9.82 -39.45
CA ARG A 249 -8.00 -11.04 -38.64
C ARG A 249 -9.43 -11.31 -38.15
N HIS A 250 -10.14 -10.29 -37.69
CA HIS A 250 -11.54 -10.46 -37.25
C HIS A 250 -12.48 -10.81 -38.41
N ARG A 251 -12.24 -10.27 -39.61
CA ARG A 251 -13.00 -10.65 -40.82
C ARG A 251 -12.80 -12.11 -41.20
N SER A 252 -11.57 -12.63 -41.15
CA SER A 252 -11.30 -14.02 -41.48
C SER A 252 -11.99 -14.98 -40.50
N THR A 253 -12.00 -14.63 -39.20
CA THR A 253 -12.66 -15.46 -38.17
C THR A 253 -14.18 -15.49 -38.30
N THR A 254 -14.79 -14.42 -38.81
CA THR A 254 -16.26 -14.36 -39.04
C THR A 254 -16.66 -15.16 -40.28
N ARG A 255 -15.80 -15.22 -41.31
CA ARG A 255 -16.03 -16.01 -42.54
C ARG A 255 -16.01 -17.52 -42.28
N GLU A 256 -15.14 -17.99 -41.38
CA GLU A 256 -15.03 -19.41 -41.01
C GLU A 256 -16.18 -19.93 -40.13
N GLY A 257 -17.00 -19.05 -39.56
CA GLY A 257 -18.10 -19.40 -38.65
C GLY A 257 -19.50 -19.41 -39.28
N MET A 258 -19.62 -19.19 -40.59
CA MET A 258 -20.88 -19.24 -41.32
C MET A 258 -20.95 -20.60 -42.03
N PRO A 259 -21.82 -21.55 -41.62
CA PRO A 259 -22.00 -22.77 -42.39
C PRO A 259 -22.56 -22.38 -43.76
N ASP A 260 -21.99 -22.93 -44.83
CA ASP A 260 -22.54 -22.82 -46.18
C ASP A 260 -24.00 -23.29 -46.17
N ALA A 261 -24.80 -22.57 -46.95
CA ALA A 261 -26.27 -22.55 -47.01
C ALA A 261 -27.01 -23.89 -46.81
#